data_AF-A0A1X2AW13-F1
#
_entry.id   AF-A0A1X2AW13-F1
#
_cell.length_a   1.000
_cell.length_b   1.000
_cell.length_c   1.000
_cell.angle_alpha   90.00
_cell.angle_beta   90.00
_cell.angle_gamma   90.00
#
_symmetry.space_group_name_H-M   'P 1'
#
loop_
_entity.id
_entity.type
_entity.pdbx_description
1 polymer ?
#
loop_
_entity_poly.entity_id
_entity_poly.type
_entity_poly.pdbx_seq_one_letter_code
_entity_poly.pdbx_strand_id
1 'polypeptide(L)' 'MASASGAKVIHLQSHPAWAAAQQRERQLQEEMRRHPAYLGRQRAAALGGDLAIGARNFAVCPSTDTPA' A
#
# COMPACT_ATOMS: atom_id res chain seq x y z
N MET A 1 -3.15 18.12 26.39
CA MET A 1 -2.12 19.06 25.90
C MET A 1 -2.79 20.39 25.64
N ALA A 2 -2.60 21.37 26.52
CA ALA A 2 -3.18 22.68 26.38
C ALA A 2 -2.41 23.47 25.32
N SER A 3 -3.10 23.84 24.25
CA SER A 3 -2.57 24.68 23.18
C SER A 3 -2.15 26.03 23.75
N ALA A 4 -0.87 26.38 23.62
CA ALA A 4 -0.35 27.67 24.06
C ALA A 4 -1.16 28.81 23.42
N SER A 5 -1.64 29.73 24.26
CA SER A 5 -2.50 30.86 23.93
C SER A 5 -1.84 31.76 22.88
N GLY A 6 -2.14 31.53 21.60
CA GLY A 6 -1.63 32.32 20.47
C GLY A 6 -1.42 31.53 19.18
N ALA A 7 -1.30 30.19 19.23
CA ALA A 7 -1.17 29.37 18.03
C ALA A 7 -2.55 28.96 17.48
N LYS A 8 -2.79 29.21 16.18
CA LYS A 8 -3.98 28.68 15.48
C LYS A 8 -3.82 27.17 15.33
N VAL A 9 -4.35 26.41 16.28
CA VAL A 9 -4.33 24.95 16.23
C VAL A 9 -5.33 24.48 15.19
N ILE A 10 -4.82 24.07 14.03
CA ILE A 10 -5.63 23.40 13.01
C ILE A 10 -5.76 21.94 13.44
N HIS A 11 -6.93 21.58 13.95
CA HIS A 11 -7.27 20.18 14.22
C HIS A 11 -7.51 19.47 12.88
N LEU A 12 -6.53 18.69 12.43
CA LEU A 12 -6.62 17.92 11.18
C LEU A 12 -7.90 17.06 11.12
N GLN A 13 -8.34 16.54 12.27
CA GLN A 13 -9.57 15.76 12.44
C GLN A 13 -10.85 16.49 12.03
N SER A 14 -10.86 17.81 12.14
CA SER A 14 -12.00 18.65 11.76
C SER A 14 -11.87 19.20 10.34
N HIS A 15 -10.79 18.89 9.62
CA HIS A 15 -10.53 19.44 8.30
C HIS A 15 -11.14 18.58 7.19
N PRO A 16 -12.02 19.12 6.33
CA PRO A 16 -12.74 18.33 5.32
C PRO A 16 -11.80 17.68 4.31
N ALA A 17 -10.72 18.37 3.90
CA ALA A 17 -9.72 17.78 3.00
C ALA A 17 -8.98 16.58 3.63
N TRP A 18 -8.76 16.59 4.94
CA TRP A 18 -8.12 15.48 5.63
C TRP A 18 -9.07 14.29 5.75
N ALA A 19 -10.35 14.54 6.06
CA ALA A 19 -11.38 13.51 6.06
C ALA A 19 -11.55 12.86 4.67
N ALA A 20 -11.53 13.64 3.60
CA ALA A 20 -11.59 13.15 2.23
C ALA A 20 -10.35 12.31 1.86
N ALA A 21 -9.15 12.74 2.27
CA ALA A 21 -7.93 11.96 2.08
C ALA A 21 -7.99 10.60 2.81
N GLN A 22 -8.49 10.58 4.05
CA GLN A 22 -8.70 9.35 4.82
C GLN A 22 -9.73 8.42 4.17
N GLN A 23 -10.81 8.97 3.61
CA GLN A 23 -11.79 8.17 2.87
C GLN A 23 -11.17 7.52 1.62
N ARG A 24 -10.40 8.29 0.85
CA ARG A 24 -9.71 7.79 -0.35
C ARG A 24 -8.70 6.69 0.00
N GLU A 25 -7.95 6.86 1.07
CA GLU A 25 -7.00 5.86 1.58
C GLU A 25 -7.73 4.55 1.90
N ARG A 26 -8.85 4.61 2.62
CA ARG A 26 -9.66 3.41 2.93
C ARG A 26 -10.18 2.72 1.68
N GLN A 27 -10.70 3.47 0.70
CA GLN A 27 -11.17 2.91 -0.57
C GLN A 27 -10.03 2.22 -1.32
N LEU A 28 -8.86 2.84 -1.41
CA LEU A 28 -7.69 2.22 -2.03
C LEU A 28 -7.29 0.93 -1.32
N GLN A 29 -7.32 0.89 0.00
CA GLN A 29 -7.01 -0.32 0.76
C GLN A 29 -8.04 -1.43 0.52
N GLU A 30 -9.33 -1.09 0.43
CA GLU A 30 -10.40 -2.06 0.11
C GLU A 30 -10.25 -2.63 -1.30
N GLU A 31 -9.92 -1.79 -2.29
CA GLU A 31 -9.63 -2.26 -3.65
C GLU A 31 -8.35 -3.11 -3.68
N MET A 32 -7.30 -2.67 -3.00
CA MET A 32 -6.07 -3.43 -2.88
C MET A 32 -6.28 -4.78 -2.21
N ARG A 33 -7.17 -4.90 -1.23
CA ARG A 33 -7.50 -6.18 -0.59
C ARG A 33 -8.03 -7.24 -1.56
N ARG A 34 -8.69 -6.82 -2.64
CA ARG A 34 -9.18 -7.72 -3.69
C ARG A 34 -8.09 -8.10 -4.68
N HIS A 35 -6.97 -7.37 -4.72
CA HIS A 35 -5.89 -7.65 -5.66
C HIS A 35 -5.07 -8.89 -5.25
N PRO A 36 -4.74 -9.77 -6.21
CA PRO A 36 -3.96 -10.97 -5.95
C PRO A 36 -2.55 -10.67 -5.42
N ALA A 37 -1.95 -9.54 -5.83
CA ALA A 37 -0.65 -9.11 -5.31
C ALA A 37 -0.69 -8.75 -3.82
N TYR A 38 -1.80 -8.18 -3.34
CA TYR A 38 -1.98 -7.89 -1.93
C TYR A 38 -2.22 -9.18 -1.13
N LEU A 39 -3.05 -10.09 -1.64
CA LEU A 39 -3.25 -11.41 -1.03
C LEU A 39 -1.94 -12.21 -0.94
N GLY A 40 -1.10 -12.16 -1.98
CA GLY A 40 0.22 -12.79 -1.98
C GLY A 40 1.14 -12.19 -0.90
N ARG A 41 1.19 -10.86 -0.78
CA ARG A 41 1.93 -10.18 0.31
C ARG A 41 1.38 -10.53 1.68
N GLN A 42 0.05 -10.57 1.86
CA GLN A 42 -0.59 -10.90 3.12
C GLN A 42 -0.29 -12.34 3.55
N ARG A 43 -0.33 -13.30 2.61
CA ARG A 43 0.08 -14.69 2.87
C ARG A 43 1.56 -14.80 3.22
N ALA A 44 2.44 -14.10 2.50
CA ALA A 44 3.86 -14.07 2.80
C ALA A 44 4.18 -13.46 4.19
N ALA A 45 3.44 -12.41 4.58
CA ALA A 45 3.55 -11.82 5.91
C ALA A 45 3.05 -12.79 7.01
N ALA A 46 1.95 -13.51 6.77
CA ALA A 46 1.39 -14.49 7.71
C ALA A 46 2.29 -15.74 7.88
N LEU A 47 3.03 -16.12 6.84
CA LEU A 47 3.99 -17.23 6.88
C LEU A 47 5.35 -16.84 7.50
N GLY A 48 5.47 -15.62 8.04
CA GLY A 48 6.67 -15.21 8.75
C GLY A 48 7.86 -14.91 7.84
N GLY A 49 7.68 -14.01 6.86
CA GLY A 49 8.66 -12.97 6.51
C GLY A 49 10.12 -13.28 6.15
N ASP A 50 10.59 -14.53 6.14
CA ASP A 50 12.02 -14.85 5.97
C ASP A 50 12.40 -15.46 4.62
N LEU A 51 11.47 -15.55 3.66
CA LEU A 51 11.74 -16.16 2.34
C LEU A 51 11.65 -15.18 1.15
N ALA A 52 11.34 -13.90 1.37
CA ALA A 52 10.99 -12.98 0.28
C ALA A 52 12.16 -12.20 -0.35
N ILE A 53 13.41 -12.46 0.05
CA ILE A 53 14.60 -11.92 -0.66
C ILE A 53 15.17 -12.95 -1.67
N GLY A 54 14.83 -14.24 -1.55
CA GLY A 54 15.44 -15.30 -2.36
C GLY A 54 14.64 -15.81 -3.57
N ALA A 55 13.32 -15.59 -3.63
CA ALA A 55 12.45 -16.24 -4.60
C ALA A 55 11.77 -15.27 -5.58
N ARG A 56 12.47 -14.21 -6.02
CA ARG A 56 12.06 -13.53 -7.27
C ARG A 56 12.46 -14.42 -8.43
N ASN A 57 11.57 -15.35 -8.79
CA ASN A 57 11.62 -16.00 -10.08
C ASN A 57 11.37 -14.92 -11.14
N PHE A 58 12.43 -14.29 -11.63
CA PHE A 58 12.39 -13.63 -12.92
C PHE A 58 12.08 -14.73 -13.93
N ALA A 59 10.81 -14.87 -14.29
CA ALA A 59 10.44 -15.64 -15.46
C ALA A 59 11.06 -14.91 -16.66
N VAL A 60 12.25 -15.38 -17.07
CA VAL A 60 12.82 -15.05 -18.37
C VAL A 60 11.81 -15.53 -19.39
N CYS A 61 11.17 -14.59 -20.11
CA CYS A 61 10.43 -14.95 -21.31
C CYS A 61 11.45 -15.49 -22.32
N PRO A 62 11.37 -16.75 -22.77
CA PRO A 62 12.17 -17.18 -23.90
C PRO A 62 11.62 -16.42 -25.12
N SER A 63 12.35 -15.39 -25.56
CA SER A 63 12.08 -14.73 -26.83
C SER A 63 12.54 -15.67 -27.94
N THR A 64 11.63 -16.51 -28.41
CA THR A 64 11.78 -17.27 -29.66
C THR A 64 10.87 -16.63 -30.69
N ASP A 65 11.29 -15.49 -31.25
CA ASP A 65 10.89 -15.11 -32.60
C ASP A 65 11.77 -13.96 -33.09
N THR A 66 12.81 -14.32 -33.83
CA THR A 66 13.51 -13.41 -34.72
C THR A 66 13.63 -14.13 -36.06
N PRO A 67 12.74 -13.88 -37.03
CA PRO A 67 12.93 -14.38 -38.39
C PRO A 67 14.04 -13.59 -39.11
N ALA A 68 14.81 -14.33 -39.92
CA ALA A 68 16.00 -13.89 -40.65
C ALA A 68 15.71 -12.98 -41.85
#